data_AF-A0AAN9YGL9-F1
#
_entry.id   AF-A0AAN9YGL9-F1
#
_cell.length_a   1.000
_cell.length_b   1.000
_cell.length_c   1.000
_cell.angle_alpha   90.00
_cell.angle_beta   90.00
_cell.angle_gamma   90.00
#
_symmetry.space_group_name_H-M   'P 1'
#
loop_
_entity.id
_entity.type
_entity.pdbx_description
1 polymer ?
#
loop_
_entity_poly.entity_id
_entity_poly.type
_entity_poly.pdbx_seq_one_letter_code
_entity_poly.pdbx_strand_id
1 'polypeptide(L)'
;MVGGVPLMDLISREGIPVVANDPARIQRFRGCALSLALVKKYKPRQDLSYDDSDQHNYGFLLPRQAEILILGRDMQAFCKGFANSNMAPPGSNNLVVSIRVAPVVEDIPGWRTDSLIAWFRSYGTQQYLLYPLQQYLRGMNDLRVFGKVFDDLHAAAAANMAQAQTREESIIYRATFANKRGNSFFERHKYPQACSIWRDAIVEIEDLRRSDEWNHFLEDEAKNVVGNLAKLYFAMHMNIAHAELQRSMVDPTMHYSSLAFANRALDKARKAMSSDFWGPELIWNAEPYHKAALLCKKATYLRLEGIELDKAMYYLEKALVYSPGDAEILWEQGEVSRLQEIELQDSQNTEA
;
A
#
# COMPACT_ATOMS: atom_id res chain seq x y z
N MET A 1 0.64 26.50 2.58
CA MET A 1 0.53 25.44 1.56
C MET A 1 -0.62 25.78 0.63
N VAL A 2 -0.33 25.96 -0.65
CA VAL A 2 -1.37 26.30 -1.63
C VAL A 2 -2.09 25.01 -2.03
N GLY A 3 -3.42 25.03 -1.87
CA GLY A 3 -4.20 23.83 -1.58
C GLY A 3 -4.90 23.24 -2.79
N GLY A 4 -4.23 22.33 -3.50
CA GLY A 4 -4.85 21.50 -4.52
C GLY A 4 -4.50 20.04 -4.34
N VAL A 5 -5.29 19.17 -4.94
CA VAL A 5 -5.03 17.73 -5.00
C VAL A 5 -3.95 17.51 -6.07
N PRO A 6 -2.73 17.03 -5.75
CA PRO A 6 -1.69 16.79 -6.75
C PRO A 6 -1.98 15.52 -7.56
N LEU A 7 -2.98 15.64 -8.44
CA LEU A 7 -3.53 14.52 -9.22
C LEU A 7 -2.50 13.87 -10.15
N MET A 8 -1.63 14.66 -10.77
CA MET A 8 -0.59 14.12 -11.66
C MET A 8 0.41 13.25 -10.89
N ASP A 9 0.83 13.68 -9.69
CA ASP A 9 1.74 12.90 -8.86
C ASP A 9 1.11 11.56 -8.47
N LEU A 10 -0.18 11.58 -8.12
CA LEU A 10 -0.95 10.36 -7.85
C LEU A 10 -0.99 9.45 -9.07
N ILE A 11 -1.35 9.97 -10.24
CA ILE A 11 -1.47 9.18 -11.47
C ILE A 11 -0.12 8.57 -11.87
N SER A 12 0.95 9.36 -11.83
CA SER A 12 2.30 8.87 -12.11
C SER A 12 2.76 7.83 -11.08
N ARG A 13 2.43 8.03 -9.80
CA ARG A 13 2.78 7.09 -8.73
C ARG A 13 2.06 5.75 -8.86
N GLU A 14 0.77 5.77 -9.21
CA GLU A 14 -0.03 4.56 -9.40
C GLU A 14 0.17 3.92 -10.80
N GLY A 15 1.01 4.52 -11.65
CA GLY A 15 1.28 4.01 -13.00
C GLY A 15 0.06 4.05 -13.92
N ILE A 16 -0.87 4.97 -13.68
CA ILE A 16 -2.13 5.06 -14.43
C ILE A 16 -1.85 5.73 -15.79
N PRO A 17 -2.15 5.07 -16.92
CA PRO A 17 -2.00 5.67 -18.23
C PRO A 17 -2.90 6.90 -18.40
N VAL A 18 -2.31 8.01 -18.82
CA VAL A 18 -3.03 9.24 -19.17
C VAL A 18 -3.32 9.24 -20.67
N VAL A 19 -4.59 9.29 -21.04
CA VAL A 19 -5.04 9.41 -22.44
C VAL A 19 -4.89 10.85 -22.92
N ALA A 20 -5.28 11.82 -22.09
CA ALA A 20 -5.12 13.25 -22.36
C ALA A 20 -5.10 14.04 -21.05
N ASN A 21 -4.34 15.13 -21.01
CA ASN A 21 -4.30 16.11 -19.92
C ASN A 21 -4.42 17.56 -20.44
N ASP A 22 -4.78 17.71 -21.72
CA ASP A 22 -5.04 18.98 -22.37
C ASP A 22 -6.56 19.25 -22.36
N PRO A 23 -7.03 20.30 -21.67
CA PRO A 23 -8.46 20.63 -21.59
C PRO A 23 -9.13 20.71 -22.96
N ALA A 24 -8.45 21.26 -23.97
CA ALA A 24 -9.02 21.39 -25.31
C ALA A 24 -9.28 20.02 -25.97
N ARG A 25 -8.40 19.05 -25.74
CA ARG A 25 -8.58 17.67 -26.23
C ARG A 25 -9.65 16.93 -25.43
N ILE A 26 -9.68 17.11 -24.12
CA ILE A 26 -10.66 16.48 -23.23
C ILE A 26 -12.07 16.96 -23.57
N GLN A 27 -12.27 18.27 -23.76
CA GLN A 27 -13.56 18.85 -24.15
C GLN A 27 -14.02 18.37 -25.54
N ARG A 28 -13.09 18.09 -26.46
CA ARG A 28 -13.40 17.49 -27.77
C ARG A 28 -13.70 15.99 -27.67
N PHE A 29 -13.24 15.31 -26.62
CA PHE A 29 -13.47 13.89 -26.42
C PHE A 29 -14.91 13.63 -25.93
N ARG A 30 -15.80 13.27 -26.85
CA ARG A 30 -17.20 12.95 -26.57
C ARG A 30 -17.42 11.47 -26.19
N GLY A 31 -16.40 10.76 -25.73
CA GLY A 31 -16.48 9.34 -25.31
C GLY A 31 -16.41 9.13 -23.80
N CYS A 32 -16.51 10.21 -23.01
CA CYS A 32 -16.29 10.16 -21.57
C CYS A 32 -17.40 9.36 -20.86
N ALA A 33 -16.99 8.33 -20.12
CA ALA A 33 -17.89 7.49 -19.35
C ALA A 33 -18.19 8.04 -17.94
N LEU A 34 -17.21 8.70 -17.35
CA LEU A 34 -17.26 9.25 -16.02
C LEU A 34 -16.36 10.48 -15.96
N SER A 35 -16.89 11.58 -15.43
CA SER A 35 -16.11 12.80 -15.13
C SER A 35 -16.06 12.97 -13.62
N LEU A 36 -14.86 13.11 -13.07
CA LEU A 36 -14.62 13.32 -11.64
C LEU A 36 -13.96 14.69 -11.44
N ALA A 37 -14.62 15.54 -10.66
CA ALA A 37 -14.13 16.86 -10.27
C ALA A 37 -13.82 16.87 -8.77
N LEU A 38 -12.62 17.35 -8.42
CA LEU A 38 -12.14 17.43 -7.04
C LEU A 38 -11.94 18.89 -6.67
N VAL A 39 -12.70 19.37 -5.69
CA VAL A 39 -12.68 20.78 -5.28
C VAL A 39 -12.39 20.87 -3.79
N LYS A 40 -11.26 21.47 -3.42
CA LYS A 40 -10.94 21.72 -2.02
C LYS A 40 -11.81 22.87 -1.51
N LYS A 41 -12.61 22.67 -0.46
CA LYS A 41 -13.33 23.77 0.20
C LYS A 41 -12.29 24.68 0.86
N TYR A 42 -12.17 25.90 0.36
CA TYR A 42 -11.34 26.91 0.99
C TYR A 42 -12.17 27.59 2.09
N LYS A 43 -11.77 27.42 3.35
CA LYS A 43 -12.21 28.34 4.41
C LYS A 43 -11.29 29.55 4.36
N PRO A 44 -11.76 30.74 3.96
CA PRO A 44 -10.95 31.95 4.09
C PRO A 44 -10.56 32.09 5.55
N ARG A 45 -9.25 32.10 5.82
CA ARG A 45 -8.71 32.22 7.16
C ARG A 45 -8.98 33.67 7.60
N GLN A 46 -10.02 33.90 8.41
CA GLN A 46 -10.46 35.24 8.80
C GLN A 46 -9.47 35.99 9.72
N ASP A 47 -8.47 35.30 10.30
CA ASP A 47 -7.61 35.86 11.36
C ASP A 47 -6.16 36.15 10.94
N LEU A 48 -5.85 36.23 9.65
CA LEU A 48 -4.53 36.73 9.22
C LEU A 48 -4.72 38.12 8.61
N SER A 49 -4.58 39.15 9.44
CA SER A 49 -4.24 40.50 8.99
C SER A 49 -2.89 40.42 8.30
N TYR A 50 -2.93 40.17 6.99
CA TYR A 50 -1.76 40.02 6.16
C TYR A 50 -1.11 41.39 5.97
N ASP A 51 0.13 41.52 6.43
CA ASP A 51 0.98 42.66 6.13
C ASP A 51 1.21 42.71 4.61
N ASP A 52 0.92 43.84 3.99
CA ASP A 52 0.68 43.99 2.54
C ASP A 52 1.97 43.90 1.69
N SER A 53 3.12 43.66 2.33
CA SER A 53 4.45 43.76 1.70
C SER A 53 4.92 42.49 0.98
N ASP A 54 4.31 41.31 1.21
CA ASP A 54 4.78 40.02 0.65
C ASP A 54 3.94 39.49 -0.52
N GLN A 55 2.99 40.28 -1.06
CA GLN A 55 2.05 39.83 -2.10
C GLN A 55 2.68 39.52 -3.47
N HIS A 56 3.93 39.91 -3.73
CA HIS A 56 4.47 39.87 -5.10
C HIS A 56 5.18 38.56 -5.49
N ASN A 57 5.29 37.56 -4.60
CA ASN A 57 6.01 36.31 -4.91
C ASN A 57 5.19 35.00 -4.82
N TYR A 58 3.90 35.06 -4.47
CA TYR A 58 3.05 33.85 -4.34
C TYR A 58 1.96 33.68 -5.40
N GLY A 59 1.96 34.51 -6.45
CA GLY A 59 0.95 34.48 -7.53
C GLY A 59 0.89 33.22 -8.40
N PHE A 60 1.76 32.23 -8.18
CA PHE A 60 1.94 31.10 -9.09
C PHE A 60 1.43 29.73 -8.61
N LEU A 61 0.87 29.64 -7.40
CA LEU A 61 0.58 28.32 -6.81
C LEU A 61 -0.91 28.03 -6.60
N LEU A 62 -1.83 28.86 -7.10
CA LEU A 62 -3.23 28.44 -7.14
C LEU A 62 -3.29 27.11 -7.91
N PRO A 63 -3.86 26.05 -7.33
CA PRO A 63 -3.85 24.77 -7.99
C PRO A 63 -4.71 24.90 -9.23
N ARG A 64 -4.07 24.79 -10.39
CA ARG A 64 -4.79 24.70 -11.66
C ARG A 64 -5.73 23.52 -11.55
N GLN A 65 -6.99 23.74 -11.94
CA GLN A 65 -7.92 22.64 -12.18
C GLN A 65 -7.24 21.69 -13.17
N ALA A 66 -6.90 20.49 -12.72
CA ALA A 66 -6.29 19.49 -13.57
C ALA A 66 -7.42 18.68 -14.23
N GLU A 67 -7.55 18.81 -15.54
CA GLU A 67 -8.42 17.94 -16.34
C GLU A 67 -7.58 16.79 -16.87
N ILE A 68 -7.96 15.56 -16.52
CA ILE A 68 -7.20 14.35 -16.89
C ILE A 68 -8.18 13.29 -17.37
N LEU A 69 -7.86 12.68 -18.50
CA LEU A 69 -8.59 11.56 -19.07
C LEU A 69 -7.79 10.28 -18.87
N ILE A 70 -8.39 9.30 -18.21
CA ILE A 70 -7.84 7.95 -17.99
C ILE A 70 -8.82 6.90 -18.54
N LEU A 71 -8.38 5.65 -18.67
CA LEU A 71 -9.27 4.56 -19.09
C LEU A 71 -10.13 4.08 -17.91
N GLY A 72 -11.36 3.64 -18.19
CA GLY A 72 -12.28 3.14 -17.16
C GLY A 72 -11.74 1.93 -16.38
N ARG A 73 -10.94 1.07 -17.03
CA ARG A 73 -10.27 -0.07 -16.37
C ARG A 73 -9.26 0.35 -15.29
N ASP A 74 -8.74 1.57 -15.37
CA ASP A 74 -7.76 2.12 -14.42
C ASP A 74 -8.43 2.88 -13.26
N MET A 75 -9.78 2.97 -13.25
CA MET A 75 -10.54 3.65 -12.21
C MET A 75 -10.31 3.04 -10.82
N GLN A 76 -10.11 1.72 -10.75
CA GLN A 76 -9.77 1.04 -9.51
C GLN A 76 -8.41 1.49 -8.96
N ALA A 77 -7.38 1.59 -9.81
CA ALA A 77 -6.07 2.07 -9.40
C ALA A 77 -6.15 3.54 -8.96
N PHE A 78 -6.90 4.36 -9.69
CA PHE A 78 -7.13 5.75 -9.35
C PHE A 78 -7.76 5.93 -7.95
N CYS A 79 -8.90 5.28 -7.71
CA CYS A 79 -9.61 5.42 -6.43
C CYS A 79 -8.76 4.92 -5.26
N LYS A 80 -7.99 3.84 -5.48
CA LYS A 80 -7.02 3.34 -4.49
C LYS A 80 -5.93 4.35 -4.18
N GLY A 81 -5.27 4.89 -5.21
CA GLY A 81 -4.23 5.91 -5.02
C GLY A 81 -4.75 7.17 -4.34
N PHE A 82 -5.99 7.53 -4.62
CA PHE A 82 -6.67 8.71 -4.08
C PHE A 82 -7.06 8.56 -2.61
N ALA A 83 -7.58 7.40 -2.21
CA ALA A 83 -7.83 7.10 -0.81
C ALA A 83 -6.54 7.14 0.03
N ASN A 84 -5.42 6.70 -0.55
CA ASN A 84 -4.12 6.60 0.16
C ASN A 84 -3.30 7.89 0.22
N SER A 85 -3.61 8.90 -0.59
CA SER A 85 -2.75 10.07 -0.71
C SER A 85 -2.86 11.05 0.46
N ASN A 86 -3.61 10.73 1.53
CA ASN A 86 -4.00 11.65 2.60
C ASN A 86 -4.58 12.98 2.07
N MET A 87 -5.04 13.01 0.81
CA MET A 87 -5.59 14.20 0.17
C MET A 87 -6.96 14.55 0.75
N ALA A 88 -7.68 13.56 1.26
CA ALA A 88 -8.88 13.68 2.06
C ALA A 88 -8.89 12.57 3.12
N PRO A 89 -8.32 12.81 4.33
CA PRO A 89 -8.47 11.85 5.41
C PRO A 89 -9.98 11.60 5.68
N PRO A 90 -10.38 10.40 6.12
CA PRO A 90 -11.76 10.10 6.48
C PRO A 90 -12.31 11.17 7.44
N GLY A 91 -13.52 11.66 7.16
CA GLY A 91 -14.13 12.77 7.92
C GLY A 91 -13.64 14.18 7.56
N SER A 92 -12.73 14.34 6.58
CA SER A 92 -12.36 15.68 6.09
C SER A 92 -13.50 16.30 5.27
N ASN A 93 -14.07 17.39 5.77
CA ASN A 93 -15.11 18.17 5.06
C ASN A 93 -14.49 19.20 4.10
N ASN A 94 -13.21 19.06 3.78
CA ASN A 94 -12.44 20.05 3.02
C ASN A 94 -12.30 19.67 1.55
N LEU A 95 -12.87 18.55 1.10
CA LEU A 95 -12.79 18.11 -0.29
C LEU A 95 -14.16 17.68 -0.80
N VAL A 96 -14.64 18.34 -1.85
CA VAL A 96 -15.84 17.95 -2.59
C VAL A 96 -15.42 17.10 -3.77
N VAL A 97 -15.97 15.89 -3.84
CA VAL A 97 -15.77 14.97 -4.97
C VAL A 97 -17.06 14.93 -5.77
N SER A 98 -17.04 15.38 -7.01
CA SER A 98 -18.21 15.46 -7.88
C SER A 98 -18.05 14.50 -9.04
N ILE A 99 -19.00 13.58 -9.22
CA ILE A 99 -18.91 12.47 -10.16
C ILE A 99 -20.10 12.53 -11.11
N ARG A 100 -19.82 12.83 -12.38
CA ARG A 100 -20.82 12.83 -13.45
C ARG A 100 -20.71 11.53 -14.25
N VAL A 101 -21.75 10.71 -14.20
CA VAL A 101 -21.83 9.45 -14.94
C VAL A 101 -22.51 9.65 -16.28
N ALA A 102 -21.95 9.02 -17.32
CA ALA A 102 -22.45 9.04 -18.69
C ALA A 102 -22.69 10.46 -19.28
N PRO A 103 -21.74 11.41 -19.15
CA PRO A 103 -21.92 12.78 -19.68
C PRO A 103 -22.17 12.80 -21.21
N VAL A 104 -21.67 11.80 -21.94
CA VAL A 104 -21.89 11.64 -23.39
C VAL A 104 -23.37 11.43 -23.78
N VAL A 105 -24.20 10.92 -22.87
CA VAL A 105 -25.62 10.66 -23.16
C VAL A 105 -26.45 11.95 -23.13
N GLU A 106 -25.96 13.00 -22.47
CA GLU A 106 -26.66 14.28 -22.37
C GLU A 106 -26.49 15.14 -23.64
N ASP A 107 -25.32 15.06 -24.29
CA ASP A 107 -24.97 15.83 -25.49
C ASP A 107 -24.55 14.90 -26.65
N ILE A 108 -25.49 14.14 -27.20
CA ILE A 108 -25.21 13.25 -28.35
C ILE A 108 -25.07 14.09 -29.61
N PRO A 109 -23.90 14.11 -30.27
CA PRO A 109 -23.75 14.82 -31.54
C PRO A 109 -24.60 14.16 -32.62
N GLY A 110 -25.33 14.95 -33.42
CA GLY A 110 -26.25 14.42 -34.45
C GLY A 110 -25.60 13.55 -35.53
N TRP A 111 -24.26 13.59 -35.67
CA TRP A 111 -23.50 12.76 -36.62
C TRP A 111 -23.11 11.37 -36.06
N ARG A 112 -23.36 11.09 -34.77
CA ARG A 112 -23.00 9.81 -34.14
C ARG A 112 -24.17 8.83 -34.22
N THR A 113 -24.04 7.83 -35.07
CA THR A 113 -25.03 6.75 -35.26
C THR A 113 -24.90 5.63 -34.23
N ASP A 114 -23.74 5.51 -33.59
CA ASP A 114 -23.44 4.44 -32.65
C ASP A 114 -23.98 4.83 -31.27
N SER A 115 -25.02 4.13 -30.84
CA SER A 115 -25.68 4.40 -29.56
C SER A 115 -24.82 3.87 -28.40
N LEU A 116 -23.75 4.58 -28.05
CA LEU A 116 -23.09 4.42 -26.73
C LEU A 116 -24.12 4.51 -25.59
N ILE A 117 -25.25 5.17 -25.85
CA ILE A 117 -26.42 5.24 -24.97
C ILE A 117 -26.86 3.84 -24.51
N ALA A 118 -26.91 2.84 -25.40
CA ALA A 118 -27.33 1.49 -25.03
C ALA A 118 -26.34 0.87 -24.03
N TRP A 119 -25.04 1.06 -24.25
CA TRP A 119 -23.99 0.62 -23.33
C TRP A 119 -24.08 1.35 -21.98
N PHE A 120 -24.21 2.68 -21.98
CA PHE A 120 -24.34 3.49 -20.77
C PHE A 120 -25.63 3.27 -20.00
N ARG A 121 -26.72 2.88 -20.67
CA ARG A 121 -27.98 2.49 -20.04
C ARG A 121 -27.98 1.04 -19.57
N SER A 122 -26.90 0.29 -19.77
CA SER A 122 -26.77 -1.02 -19.16
C SER A 122 -26.48 -0.87 -17.67
N TYR A 123 -27.31 -1.51 -16.85
CA TYR A 123 -27.13 -1.57 -15.40
C TYR A 123 -25.72 -2.05 -15.02
N GLY A 124 -25.27 -3.15 -15.64
CA GLY A 124 -23.95 -3.73 -15.37
C GLY A 124 -22.80 -2.79 -15.69
N THR A 125 -22.94 -1.93 -16.70
CA THR A 125 -21.92 -0.92 -17.05
C THR A 125 -21.84 0.18 -15.99
N GLN A 126 -22.99 0.74 -15.58
CA GLN A 126 -23.00 1.78 -14.54
C GLN A 126 -22.51 1.23 -13.20
N GLN A 127 -22.92 0.00 -12.85
CA GLN A 127 -22.45 -0.69 -11.66
C GLN A 127 -20.93 -0.88 -11.70
N TYR A 128 -20.38 -1.34 -12.83
CA TYR A 128 -18.94 -1.50 -13.03
C TYR A 128 -18.17 -0.19 -12.84
N LEU A 129 -18.67 0.92 -13.41
CA LEU A 129 -18.03 2.24 -13.30
C LEU A 129 -18.08 2.81 -11.87
N LEU A 130 -19.18 2.56 -11.15
CA LEU A 130 -19.37 3.06 -9.78
C LEU A 130 -18.70 2.20 -8.72
N TYR A 131 -18.50 0.90 -8.97
CA TYR A 131 -17.99 -0.05 -7.99
C TYR A 131 -16.65 0.38 -7.33
N PRO A 132 -15.63 0.85 -8.08
CA PRO A 132 -14.39 1.33 -7.47
C PRO A 132 -14.59 2.48 -6.47
N LEU A 133 -15.53 3.39 -6.74
CA LEU A 133 -15.82 4.53 -5.88
C LEU A 133 -16.42 4.06 -4.54
N GLN A 134 -17.39 3.15 -4.63
CA GLN A 134 -18.05 2.57 -3.46
C GLN A 134 -17.13 1.73 -2.58
N GLN A 135 -16.10 1.14 -3.18
CA GLN A 135 -15.14 0.30 -2.46
C GLN A 135 -14.03 1.10 -1.80
N TYR A 136 -13.47 2.11 -2.49
CA TYR A 136 -12.25 2.77 -2.04
C TYR A 136 -12.48 4.16 -1.46
N LEU A 137 -13.62 4.81 -1.73
CA LEU A 137 -13.90 6.18 -1.29
C LEU A 137 -14.95 6.26 -0.17
N ARG A 138 -15.10 5.20 0.62
CA ARG A 138 -15.98 5.19 1.80
C ARG A 138 -15.52 6.21 2.85
N GLY A 139 -16.47 6.81 3.57
CA GLY A 139 -16.22 7.83 4.59
C GLY A 139 -15.93 9.23 4.04
N MET A 140 -16.11 9.45 2.74
CA MET A 140 -16.01 10.78 2.11
C MET A 140 -17.38 11.47 2.12
N ASN A 141 -17.59 12.32 3.13
CA ASN A 141 -18.89 12.98 3.40
C ASN A 141 -19.37 13.94 2.28
N ASP A 142 -18.46 14.45 1.46
CA ASP A 142 -18.73 15.47 0.44
C ASP A 142 -18.62 14.91 -0.99
N LEU A 143 -18.94 13.63 -1.18
CA LEU A 143 -19.01 12.99 -2.48
C LEU A 143 -20.42 13.08 -3.08
N ARG A 144 -20.52 13.55 -4.32
CA ARG A 144 -21.77 13.72 -5.07
C ARG A 144 -21.72 12.95 -6.38
N VAL A 145 -22.65 12.02 -6.58
CA VAL A 145 -22.87 11.35 -7.87
C VAL A 145 -24.06 12.00 -8.57
N PHE A 146 -23.93 12.31 -9.84
CA PHE A 146 -25.00 12.88 -10.68
C PHE A 146 -24.85 12.44 -12.14
N GLY A 147 -25.83 12.80 -12.99
CA GLY A 147 -25.92 12.37 -14.39
C GLY A 147 -26.99 11.31 -14.60
N LYS A 148 -26.86 10.50 -15.65
CA LYS A 148 -27.82 9.43 -15.98
C LYS A 148 -27.41 8.13 -15.30
N VAL A 149 -27.80 7.96 -14.05
CA VAL A 149 -27.58 6.75 -13.24
C VAL A 149 -28.93 6.13 -12.87
N PHE A 150 -29.02 4.80 -12.80
CA PHE A 150 -30.19 4.15 -12.20
C PHE A 150 -30.36 4.57 -10.73
N ASP A 151 -31.60 4.86 -10.32
CA ASP A 151 -31.88 5.42 -8.99
C ASP A 151 -31.41 4.52 -7.85
N ASP A 152 -31.51 3.20 -8.01
CA ASP A 152 -31.04 2.20 -7.06
C ASP A 152 -29.50 2.16 -6.95
N LEU A 153 -28.78 2.22 -8.08
CA LEU A 153 -27.32 2.33 -8.10
C LEU A 153 -26.83 3.65 -7.49
N HIS A 154 -27.55 4.75 -7.74
CA HIS A 154 -27.24 6.05 -7.16
C HIS A 154 -27.40 6.01 -5.64
N ALA A 155 -28.54 5.53 -5.16
CA ALA A 155 -28.82 5.38 -3.74
C ALA A 155 -27.84 4.44 -3.05
N ALA A 156 -27.54 3.28 -3.65
CA ALA A 156 -26.56 2.33 -3.14
C ALA A 156 -25.15 2.93 -3.09
N ALA A 157 -24.75 3.65 -4.14
CA ALA A 157 -23.45 4.31 -4.18
C ALA A 157 -23.33 5.37 -3.08
N ALA A 158 -24.35 6.24 -2.94
CA ALA A 158 -24.40 7.27 -1.91
C ALA A 158 -24.37 6.66 -0.50
N ALA A 159 -25.18 5.62 -0.24
CA ALA A 159 -25.20 4.93 1.05
C ALA A 159 -23.85 4.28 1.38
N ASN A 160 -23.26 3.53 0.45
CA ASN A 160 -21.97 2.86 0.66
C ASN A 160 -20.82 3.85 0.86
N MET A 161 -20.81 4.98 0.14
CA MET A 161 -19.76 5.99 0.29
C MET A 161 -19.94 6.84 1.56
N ALA A 162 -21.18 7.02 2.03
CA ALA A 162 -21.47 7.71 3.29
C ALA A 162 -21.15 6.87 4.53
N GLN A 163 -21.10 5.54 4.40
CA GLN A 163 -20.64 4.68 5.48
C GLN A 163 -19.20 5.06 5.86
N ALA A 164 -18.98 5.36 7.14
CA ALA A 164 -17.64 5.55 7.67
C ALA A 164 -16.84 4.27 7.40
N GLN A 165 -15.67 4.42 6.78
CA GLN A 165 -14.72 3.31 6.73
C GLN A 165 -14.37 2.98 8.18
N THR A 166 -14.49 1.71 8.55
CA THR A 166 -14.09 1.30 9.89
C THR A 166 -12.57 1.46 10.01
N ARG A 167 -12.06 1.71 11.21
CA ARG A 167 -10.62 1.94 11.41
C ARG A 167 -9.81 0.70 10.98
N GLU A 168 -10.37 -0.49 11.18
CA GLU A 168 -9.85 -1.81 10.81
C GLU A 168 -9.66 -1.94 9.30
N GLU A 169 -10.72 -1.69 8.53
CA GLU A 169 -10.69 -1.74 7.07
C GLU A 169 -9.62 -0.78 6.53
N SER A 170 -9.54 0.41 7.14
CA SER A 170 -8.57 1.43 6.76
C SER A 170 -7.13 1.00 7.03
N ILE A 171 -6.84 0.40 8.19
CA ILE A 171 -5.49 -0.05 8.54
C ILE A 171 -5.06 -1.25 7.71
N ILE A 172 -5.92 -2.26 7.53
CA ILE A 172 -5.63 -3.41 6.66
C ILE A 172 -5.34 -2.94 5.23
N TYR A 173 -6.15 -2.02 4.73
CA TYR A 173 -5.99 -1.46 3.40
C TYR A 173 -4.66 -0.71 3.25
N ARG A 174 -4.34 0.20 4.18
CA ARG A 174 -3.07 0.95 4.17
C ARG A 174 -1.85 0.04 4.30
N ALA A 175 -1.88 -0.93 5.22
CA ALA A 175 -0.81 -1.91 5.37
C ALA A 175 -0.61 -2.78 4.12
N THR A 176 -1.70 -3.23 3.49
CA THR A 176 -1.64 -3.98 2.21
C THR A 176 -1.00 -3.14 1.11
N PHE A 177 -1.38 -1.87 1.02
CA PHE A 177 -0.84 -0.96 0.02
C PHE A 177 0.64 -0.64 0.28
N ALA A 178 1.00 -0.34 1.54
CA ALA A 178 2.38 -0.12 1.95
C ALA A 178 3.24 -1.34 1.63
N ASN A 179 2.74 -2.55 1.89
CA ASN A 179 3.44 -3.78 1.55
C ASN A 179 3.74 -3.86 0.04
N LYS A 180 2.74 -3.65 -0.82
CA LYS A 180 2.90 -3.65 -2.28
C LYS A 180 3.86 -2.56 -2.77
N ARG A 181 3.72 -1.35 -2.22
CA ARG A 181 4.55 -0.20 -2.60
C ARG A 181 6.01 -0.42 -2.19
N GLY A 182 6.24 -0.94 -0.98
CA GLY A 182 7.58 -1.32 -0.52
C GLY A 182 8.19 -2.40 -1.40
N ASN A 183 7.43 -3.43 -1.81
CA ASN A 183 7.90 -4.45 -2.76
C ASN A 183 8.34 -3.82 -4.09
N SER A 184 7.59 -2.86 -4.62
CA SER A 184 7.99 -2.16 -5.85
C SER A 184 9.29 -1.36 -5.71
N PHE A 185 9.55 -0.76 -4.54
CA PHE A 185 10.86 -0.13 -4.28
C PHE A 185 11.98 -1.16 -4.13
N PHE A 186 11.69 -2.28 -3.47
CA PHE A 186 12.63 -3.38 -3.31
C PHE A 186 13.08 -3.97 -4.66
N GLU A 187 12.14 -4.24 -5.57
CA GLU A 187 12.42 -4.72 -6.93
C GLU A 187 13.32 -3.77 -7.74
N ARG A 188 13.36 -2.48 -7.38
CA ARG A 188 14.20 -1.46 -8.00
C ARG A 188 15.51 -1.23 -7.23
N HIS A 189 15.88 -2.15 -6.33
CA HIS A 189 17.04 -2.06 -5.43
C HIS A 189 17.08 -0.79 -4.56
N LYS A 190 15.91 -0.19 -4.30
CA LYS A 190 15.75 1.00 -3.43
C LYS A 190 15.43 0.56 -1.99
N TYR A 191 16.35 -0.21 -1.40
CA TYR A 191 16.15 -0.84 -0.09
C TYR A 191 15.77 0.14 1.03
N PRO A 192 16.44 1.30 1.21
CA PRO A 192 16.08 2.23 2.28
C PRO A 192 14.64 2.76 2.17
N GLN A 193 14.19 3.08 0.95
CA GLN A 193 12.83 3.54 0.69
C GLN A 193 11.79 2.44 0.94
N ALA A 194 12.09 1.21 0.51
CA ALA A 194 11.23 0.05 0.77
C ALA A 194 11.05 -0.17 2.28
N CYS A 195 12.17 -0.21 3.03
CA CYS A 195 12.17 -0.36 4.48
C CYS A 195 11.39 0.75 5.19
N SER A 196 11.54 2.02 4.77
CA SER A 196 10.78 3.13 5.36
C SER A 196 9.27 2.91 5.25
N ILE A 197 8.79 2.56 4.06
CA ILE A 197 7.35 2.36 3.80
C ILE A 197 6.78 1.22 4.65
N TRP A 198 7.50 0.10 4.75
CA TRP A 198 7.06 -1.02 5.58
C TRP A 198 7.07 -0.66 7.07
N ARG A 199 8.09 0.04 7.55
CA ARG A 199 8.17 0.46 8.97
C ARG A 199 7.04 1.40 9.35
N ASP A 200 6.72 2.39 8.51
CA ASP A 200 5.63 3.33 8.78
C ASP A 200 4.30 2.59 8.95
N ALA A 201 3.99 1.63 8.07
CA ALA A 201 2.79 0.81 8.18
C ALA A 201 2.81 -0.14 9.38
N ILE A 202 3.97 -0.70 9.73
CA ILE A 202 4.15 -1.52 10.94
C ILE A 202 3.84 -0.70 12.19
N VAL A 203 4.30 0.56 12.26
CA VAL A 203 4.03 1.46 13.39
C VAL A 203 2.54 1.67 13.57
N GLU A 204 1.79 1.90 12.48
CA GLU A 204 0.33 2.01 12.55
C GLU A 204 -0.35 0.74 13.12
N ILE A 205 0.12 -0.44 12.73
CA ILE A 205 -0.38 -1.72 13.28
C ILE A 205 -0.03 -1.85 14.77
N GLU A 206 1.21 -1.53 15.15
CA GLU A 206 1.62 -1.59 16.55
C GLU A 206 0.85 -0.58 17.44
N ASP A 207 0.57 0.61 16.92
CA ASP A 207 -0.18 1.64 17.63
C ASP A 207 -1.65 1.27 17.80
N LEU A 208 -2.27 0.69 16.76
CA LEU A 208 -3.60 0.10 16.87
C LEU A 208 -3.63 -0.95 17.99
N ARG A 209 -2.65 -1.85 18.00
CA ARG A 209 -2.55 -2.94 18.99
C ARG A 209 -2.34 -2.44 20.43
N ARG A 210 -1.75 -1.25 20.61
CA ARG A 210 -1.57 -0.62 21.93
C ARG A 210 -2.77 0.22 22.38
N SER A 211 -3.71 0.49 21.48
CA SER A 211 -4.88 1.34 21.78
C SER A 211 -5.99 0.57 22.49
N ASP A 212 -6.84 1.28 23.22
CA ASP A 212 -8.03 0.69 23.87
C ASP A 212 -9.03 0.09 22.87
N GLU A 213 -8.97 0.56 21.62
CA GLU A 213 -9.75 0.03 20.51
C GLU A 213 -9.34 -1.39 20.14
N TRP A 214 -8.11 -1.82 20.47
CA TRP A 214 -7.65 -3.19 20.19
C TRP A 214 -8.57 -4.24 20.78
N ASN A 215 -9.05 -4.00 22.01
CA ASN A 215 -9.94 -4.93 22.72
C ASN A 215 -11.28 -5.09 22.01
N HIS A 216 -11.78 -4.03 21.38
CA HIS A 216 -13.02 -4.08 20.60
C HIS A 216 -12.86 -5.00 19.38
N PHE A 217 -11.66 -5.09 18.80
CA PHE A 217 -11.38 -6.03 17.71
C PHE A 217 -11.25 -7.47 18.16
N LEU A 218 -11.25 -7.77 19.47
CA LEU A 218 -11.17 -9.14 19.96
C LEU A 218 -12.55 -9.78 20.17
N GLU A 219 -13.62 -8.98 20.21
CA GLU A 219 -14.96 -9.41 20.63
C GLU A 219 -15.84 -9.91 19.46
N ASP A 220 -15.75 -9.32 18.26
CA ASP A 220 -16.59 -9.67 17.09
C ASP A 220 -15.78 -9.78 15.79
N GLU A 221 -15.98 -10.84 14.99
CA GLU A 221 -15.27 -11.11 13.69
C GLU A 221 -13.72 -11.01 13.72
N ALA A 222 -13.18 -10.92 14.93
CA ALA A 222 -11.81 -10.63 15.34
C ALA A 222 -10.75 -11.44 14.59
N LYS A 223 -11.02 -12.72 14.41
CA LYS A 223 -10.05 -13.69 13.91
C LYS A 223 -9.62 -13.37 12.47
N ASN A 224 -10.52 -12.84 11.65
CA ASN A 224 -10.20 -12.51 10.26
C ASN A 224 -9.38 -11.22 10.18
N VAL A 225 -9.77 -10.18 10.92
CA VAL A 225 -9.06 -8.89 10.96
C VAL A 225 -7.66 -9.08 11.54
N VAL A 226 -7.57 -9.68 12.73
CA VAL A 226 -6.30 -9.96 13.41
C VAL A 226 -5.44 -10.90 12.56
N GLY A 227 -6.02 -11.93 11.94
CA GLY A 227 -5.30 -12.83 11.05
C GLY A 227 -4.70 -12.12 9.83
N ASN A 228 -5.43 -11.20 9.21
CA ASN A 228 -4.95 -10.40 8.09
C ASN A 228 -3.84 -9.42 8.51
N LEU A 229 -4.02 -8.73 9.63
CA LEU A 229 -3.00 -7.85 10.20
C LEU A 229 -1.73 -8.63 10.57
N ALA A 230 -1.88 -9.82 11.15
CA ALA A 230 -0.75 -10.68 11.50
C ALA A 230 0.05 -11.12 10.29
N LYS A 231 -0.64 -11.55 9.23
CA LYS A 231 -0.02 -11.91 7.96
C LYS A 231 0.74 -10.73 7.34
N LEU A 232 0.13 -9.54 7.31
CA LEU A 232 0.75 -8.33 6.77
C LEU A 232 1.96 -7.89 7.60
N TYR A 233 1.82 -7.89 8.93
CA TYR A 233 2.88 -7.53 9.86
C TYR A 233 4.08 -8.47 9.73
N PHE A 234 3.85 -9.79 9.70
CA PHE A 234 4.89 -10.78 9.46
C PHE A 234 5.58 -10.55 8.11
N ALA A 235 4.80 -10.41 7.03
CA ALA A 235 5.34 -10.22 5.69
C ALA A 235 6.21 -8.96 5.60
N MET A 236 5.77 -7.83 6.18
CA MET A 236 6.55 -6.60 6.17
C MET A 236 7.86 -6.71 6.97
N HIS A 237 7.87 -7.40 8.12
CA HIS A 237 9.12 -7.67 8.85
C HIS A 237 10.05 -8.61 8.09
N MET A 238 9.51 -9.65 7.45
CA MET A 238 10.31 -10.53 6.57
C MET A 238 10.91 -9.77 5.39
N ASN A 239 10.15 -8.85 4.79
CA ASN A 239 10.59 -8.00 3.71
C ASN A 239 11.70 -7.03 4.16
N ILE A 240 11.56 -6.40 5.33
CA ILE A 240 12.61 -5.57 5.94
C ILE A 240 13.87 -6.42 6.17
N ALA A 241 13.74 -7.59 6.78
CA ALA A 241 14.89 -8.47 7.01
C ALA A 241 15.60 -8.82 5.70
N HIS A 242 14.86 -9.19 4.67
CA HIS A 242 15.43 -9.51 3.37
C HIS A 242 16.13 -8.29 2.71
N ALA A 243 15.51 -7.11 2.75
CA ALA A 243 16.09 -5.88 2.22
C ALA A 243 17.39 -5.47 2.94
N GLU A 244 17.43 -5.57 4.26
CA GLU A 244 18.63 -5.23 5.02
C GLU A 244 19.73 -6.29 4.85
N LEU A 245 19.40 -7.59 4.74
CA LEU A 245 20.37 -8.63 4.39
C LEU A 245 20.97 -8.37 2.99
N GLN A 246 20.14 -8.08 1.98
CA GLN A 246 20.61 -7.71 0.64
C GLN A 246 21.50 -6.47 0.68
N ARG A 247 21.09 -5.44 1.41
CA ARG A 247 21.89 -4.23 1.62
C ARG A 247 23.25 -4.52 2.24
N SER A 248 23.31 -5.40 3.24
CA SER A 248 24.55 -5.77 3.93
C SER A 248 25.56 -6.46 3.02
N MET A 249 25.10 -7.12 1.95
CA MET A 249 25.93 -7.80 0.96
C MET A 249 26.46 -6.85 -0.12
N VAL A 250 25.70 -5.82 -0.48
CA VAL A 250 26.08 -4.87 -1.55
C VAL A 250 26.83 -3.63 -1.06
N ASP A 251 26.66 -3.27 0.21
CA ASP A 251 27.26 -2.07 0.82
C ASP A 251 27.98 -2.40 2.13
N PRO A 252 29.31 -2.63 2.09
CA PRO A 252 30.10 -2.94 3.27
C PRO A 252 30.04 -1.86 4.35
N THR A 253 29.82 -0.59 3.99
CA THR A 253 29.76 0.52 4.96
C THR A 253 28.52 0.42 5.84
N MET A 254 27.46 -0.23 5.34
CA MET A 254 26.20 -0.39 6.05
C MET A 254 26.03 -1.79 6.66
N HIS A 255 27.00 -2.69 6.48
CA HIS A 255 26.92 -4.10 6.86
C HIS A 255 26.41 -4.32 8.29
N TYR A 256 27.13 -3.79 9.29
CA TYR A 256 26.78 -3.96 10.70
C TYR A 256 25.39 -3.41 11.03
N SER A 257 25.08 -2.19 10.58
CA SER A 257 23.77 -1.58 10.84
C SER A 257 22.63 -2.35 10.18
N SER A 258 22.85 -2.85 8.96
CA SER A 258 21.85 -3.59 8.21
C SER A 258 21.58 -4.95 8.85
N LEU A 259 22.62 -5.67 9.30
CA LEU A 259 22.47 -6.90 10.07
C LEU A 259 21.68 -6.68 11.36
N ALA A 260 21.96 -5.61 12.12
CA ALA A 260 21.22 -5.30 13.34
C ALA A 260 19.72 -5.05 13.06
N PHE A 261 19.39 -4.33 11.98
CA PHE A 261 17.99 -4.14 11.57
C PHE A 261 17.34 -5.43 11.09
N ALA A 262 18.06 -6.26 10.32
CA ALA A 262 17.58 -7.54 9.85
C ALA A 262 17.22 -8.47 11.02
N ASN A 263 18.12 -8.60 12.00
CA ASN A 263 17.90 -9.42 13.18
C ASN A 263 16.66 -8.98 13.96
N ARG A 264 16.52 -7.67 14.18
CA ARG A 264 15.36 -7.11 14.89
C ARG A 264 14.06 -7.40 14.15
N ALA A 265 14.06 -7.29 12.83
CA ALA A 265 12.89 -7.60 12.01
C ALA A 265 12.55 -9.11 12.06
N LEU A 266 13.54 -10.00 11.97
CA LEU A 266 13.34 -11.45 12.13
C LEU A 266 12.76 -11.81 13.50
N ASP A 267 13.23 -11.17 14.57
CA ASP A 267 12.69 -11.38 15.92
C ASP A 267 11.24 -10.91 16.04
N LYS A 268 10.88 -9.80 15.38
CA LYS A 268 9.51 -9.30 15.34
C LYS A 268 8.60 -10.20 14.50
N ALA A 269 9.08 -10.70 13.37
CA ALA A 269 8.36 -11.70 12.56
C ALA A 269 8.13 -12.99 13.37
N ARG A 270 9.14 -13.46 14.11
CA ARG A 270 9.00 -14.61 15.02
C ARG A 270 7.96 -14.37 16.11
N LYS A 271 8.01 -13.21 16.77
CA LYS A 271 7.02 -12.82 17.80
C LYS A 271 5.61 -12.75 17.24
N ALA A 272 5.42 -12.33 15.98
CA ALA A 272 4.09 -12.32 15.36
C ALA A 272 3.45 -13.72 15.24
N MET A 273 4.23 -14.79 15.37
CA MET A 273 3.73 -16.17 15.40
C MET A 273 3.52 -16.72 16.82
N SER A 274 3.84 -15.96 17.88
CA SER A 274 3.63 -16.42 19.25
C SER A 274 2.18 -16.20 19.69
N SER A 275 1.72 -17.04 20.61
CA SER A 275 0.31 -17.11 21.04
C SER A 275 -0.14 -15.92 21.89
N ASP A 276 0.79 -15.11 22.36
CA ASP A 276 0.58 -13.96 23.25
C ASP A 276 0.69 -12.60 22.55
N PHE A 277 1.18 -12.57 21.31
CA PHE A 277 1.49 -11.31 20.64
C PHE A 277 0.26 -10.52 20.20
N TRP A 278 -0.74 -11.22 19.66
CA TRP A 278 -1.98 -10.61 19.13
C TRP A 278 -3.11 -10.52 20.17
N GLY A 279 -2.94 -11.14 21.33
CA GLY A 279 -3.93 -11.17 22.40
C GLY A 279 -4.17 -12.60 22.90
N PRO A 280 -4.91 -12.76 24.01
CA PRO A 280 -5.24 -14.08 24.56
C PRO A 280 -5.92 -14.95 23.49
N GLU A 281 -5.43 -16.17 23.30
CA GLU A 281 -5.99 -17.17 22.39
C GLU A 281 -5.96 -16.83 20.88
N LEU A 282 -5.37 -15.69 20.50
CA LEU A 282 -5.24 -15.26 19.10
C LEU A 282 -3.88 -15.68 18.55
N ILE A 283 -3.85 -16.89 18.02
CA ILE A 283 -2.65 -17.46 17.38
C ILE A 283 -2.78 -17.29 15.87
N TRP A 284 -1.88 -16.50 15.28
CA TRP A 284 -1.68 -16.55 13.84
C TRP A 284 -0.82 -17.75 13.47
N ASN A 285 -1.46 -18.78 12.92
CA ASN A 285 -0.79 -19.99 12.50
C ASN A 285 -0.12 -19.78 11.13
N ALA A 286 1.15 -19.41 11.16
CA ALA A 286 1.95 -19.30 9.94
C ALA A 286 2.03 -20.64 9.19
N GLU A 287 1.76 -20.60 7.89
CA GLU A 287 1.91 -21.74 6.99
C GLU A 287 3.37 -22.26 6.97
N PRO A 288 3.60 -23.56 6.65
CA PRO A 288 4.95 -24.15 6.67
C PRO A 288 6.00 -23.36 5.89
N TYR A 289 5.66 -22.83 4.71
CA TYR A 289 6.61 -22.03 3.91
C TYR A 289 7.03 -20.73 4.59
N HIS A 290 6.17 -20.09 5.38
CA HIS A 290 6.56 -18.90 6.14
C HIS A 290 7.58 -19.24 7.23
N LYS A 291 7.42 -20.40 7.89
CA LYS A 291 8.36 -20.90 8.90
C LYS A 291 9.70 -21.25 8.24
N ALA A 292 9.67 -21.93 7.11
CA ALA A 292 10.86 -22.24 6.31
C ALA A 292 11.62 -20.97 5.91
N ALA A 293 10.91 -19.97 5.38
CA ALA A 293 11.49 -18.68 4.97
C ALA A 293 12.13 -17.93 6.16
N LEU A 294 11.45 -17.87 7.32
CA LEU A 294 12.02 -17.25 8.52
C LEU A 294 13.32 -17.92 8.96
N LEU A 295 13.34 -19.25 9.01
CA LEU A 295 14.50 -20.03 9.41
C LEU A 295 15.66 -19.84 8.43
N CYS A 296 15.38 -19.88 7.12
CA CYS A 296 16.34 -19.60 6.07
C CYS A 296 16.97 -18.21 6.25
N LYS A 297 16.17 -17.15 6.41
CA LYS A 297 16.70 -15.79 6.62
C LYS A 297 17.48 -15.64 7.92
N LYS A 298 17.12 -16.40 8.97
CA LYS A 298 17.89 -16.42 10.22
C LYS A 298 19.26 -17.08 10.03
N ALA A 299 19.34 -18.14 9.23
CA ALA A 299 20.61 -18.75 8.84
C ALA A 299 21.45 -17.79 7.99
N THR A 300 20.85 -17.14 6.98
CA THR A 300 21.53 -16.09 6.18
C THR A 300 22.10 -14.98 7.06
N TYR A 301 21.34 -14.52 8.04
CA TYR A 301 21.81 -13.53 9.01
C TYR A 301 23.07 -14.02 9.75
N LEU A 302 23.05 -15.23 10.31
CA LEU A 302 24.19 -15.80 11.06
C LEU A 302 25.43 -15.98 10.16
N ARG A 303 25.23 -16.48 8.93
CA ARG A 303 26.31 -16.60 7.94
C ARG A 303 26.94 -15.25 7.64
N LEU A 304 26.12 -14.22 7.39
CA LEU A 304 26.62 -12.88 7.06
C LEU A 304 27.27 -12.17 8.24
N GLU A 305 26.82 -12.45 9.47
CA GLU A 305 27.47 -11.99 10.69
C GLU A 305 28.83 -12.68 10.91
N GLY A 306 29.07 -13.82 10.26
CA GLY A 306 30.30 -14.60 10.38
C GLY A 306 30.41 -15.31 11.73
N ILE A 307 29.27 -15.60 12.38
CA ILE A 307 29.24 -16.25 13.69
C ILE A 307 28.30 -17.46 13.70
N GLU A 308 28.62 -18.44 14.54
CA GLU A 308 27.78 -19.61 14.81
C GLU A 308 27.33 -20.35 13.53
N LEU A 309 28.24 -20.67 12.60
CA LEU A 309 27.91 -21.38 11.35
C LEU A 309 27.17 -22.70 11.60
N ASP A 310 27.51 -23.43 12.66
CA ASP A 310 26.79 -24.65 13.08
C ASP A 310 25.30 -24.38 13.39
N LYS A 311 25.00 -23.23 13.98
CA LYS A 311 23.64 -22.81 14.28
C LYS A 311 22.91 -22.34 13.03
N ALA A 312 23.62 -21.72 12.08
CA ALA A 312 23.07 -21.43 10.77
C ALA A 312 22.65 -22.72 10.06
N MET A 313 23.53 -23.74 10.05
CA MET A 313 23.24 -25.07 9.50
C MET A 313 22.02 -25.71 10.17
N TYR A 314 21.95 -25.68 11.52
CA TYR A 314 20.79 -26.17 12.26
C TYR A 314 19.47 -25.51 11.82
N TYR A 315 19.46 -24.19 11.61
CA TYR A 315 18.25 -23.50 11.13
C TYR A 315 17.87 -23.93 9.70
N LEU A 316 18.84 -24.17 8.82
CA LEU A 316 18.60 -24.63 7.44
C LEU A 316 18.03 -26.05 7.40
N GLU A 317 18.57 -26.96 8.21
CA GLU A 317 18.02 -28.32 8.36
C GLU A 317 16.56 -28.27 8.83
N LYS A 318 16.25 -27.41 9.82
CA LYS A 318 14.86 -27.19 10.25
C LYS A 318 14.00 -26.57 9.16
N ALA A 319 14.55 -25.68 8.34
CA ALA A 319 13.84 -25.07 7.23
C ALA A 319 13.47 -26.12 6.16
N LEU A 320 14.38 -27.06 5.85
CA LEU A 320 14.15 -28.17 4.92
C LEU A 320 13.08 -29.15 5.40
N VAL A 321 12.87 -29.31 6.71
CA VAL A 321 11.73 -30.09 7.24
C VAL A 321 10.39 -29.47 6.83
N TYR A 322 10.32 -28.13 6.77
CA TYR A 322 9.10 -27.42 6.37
C TYR A 322 8.93 -27.27 4.86
N SER A 323 10.03 -27.15 4.11
CA SER A 323 10.03 -26.99 2.65
C SER A 323 11.15 -27.83 2.00
N PRO A 324 10.95 -29.16 1.85
CA PRO A 324 11.97 -30.03 1.24
C PRO A 324 12.22 -29.65 -0.22
N GLY A 325 13.49 -29.51 -0.61
CA GLY A 325 13.87 -29.22 -2.00
C GLY A 325 13.76 -27.74 -2.39
N ASP A 326 13.52 -26.84 -1.43
CA ASP A 326 13.55 -25.40 -1.68
C ASP A 326 14.94 -24.94 -2.14
N ALA A 327 15.00 -24.33 -3.32
CA ALA A 327 16.26 -23.96 -3.95
C ALA A 327 17.02 -22.87 -3.17
N GLU A 328 16.32 -21.95 -2.50
CA GLU A 328 16.97 -20.90 -1.72
C GLU A 328 17.60 -21.49 -0.45
N ILE A 329 16.91 -22.40 0.23
CA ILE A 329 17.43 -23.07 1.42
C ILE A 329 18.65 -23.93 1.07
N LEU A 330 18.58 -24.70 -0.02
CA LEU A 330 19.69 -25.54 -0.48
C LEU A 330 20.91 -24.72 -0.92
N TRP A 331 20.69 -23.58 -1.60
CA TRP A 331 21.77 -22.67 -1.96
C TRP A 331 22.46 -22.10 -0.72
N GLU A 332 21.67 -21.61 0.24
CA GLU A 332 22.19 -21.06 1.49
C GLU A 332 22.94 -22.13 2.32
N GLN A 333 22.48 -23.38 2.30
CA GLN A 333 23.18 -24.52 2.90
C GLN A 333 24.56 -24.75 2.28
N GLY A 334 24.65 -24.68 0.95
CA GLY A 334 25.94 -24.77 0.24
C GLY A 334 26.91 -23.66 0.66
N GLU A 335 26.43 -22.42 0.82
CA GLU A 335 27.28 -21.30 1.27
C GLU A 335 27.75 -21.46 2.71
N VAL A 336 26.92 -21.94 3.62
CA VAL A 336 27.33 -22.20 5.01
C VAL A 336 28.37 -23.33 5.06
N SER A 337 28.14 -24.45 4.37
CA SER A 337 29.08 -25.58 4.32
C SER A 337 30.44 -25.15 3.78
N ARG A 338 30.46 -24.35 2.69
CA ARG A 338 31.69 -23.84 2.10
C ARG A 338 32.51 -23.02 3.09
N LEU A 339 31.87 -22.21 3.94
CA LEU A 339 32.55 -21.41 4.96
C LEU A 339 33.09 -22.26 6.11
N GLN A 340 32.34 -23.28 6.54
CA GLN A 340 32.81 -24.23 7.56
C GLN A 340 34.05 -25.01 7.08
N GLU A 341 34.10 -25.39 5.81
CA GLU A 341 35.28 -26.05 5.22
C GLU A 341 36.52 -25.15 5.24
N ILE A 342 36.34 -23.85 4.98
CA ILE A 342 37.43 -22.86 5.04
C ILE A 342 37.92 -22.70 6.49
N GLU A 343 37.01 -22.55 7.46
CA GLU A 343 37.38 -22.45 8.88
C GLU A 343 38.16 -23.68 9.37
N LEU A 344 37.80 -24.88 8.89
CA LEU A 344 38.49 -26.12 9.21
C LEU A 344 39.91 -26.16 8.62
N GLN A 345 40.08 -25.73 7.36
CA GLN A 345 41.39 -25.67 6.70
C GLN A 345 42.32 -24.66 7.37
N ASP A 346 41.81 -23.48 7.73
CA ASP A 346 42.59 -22.45 8.41
C ASP A 346 43.02 -22.90 9.82
N SER A 347 42.17 -23.64 10.53
CA SER A 347 42.49 -24.23 11.83
C SER A 347 43.63 -25.26 11.71
N GLN A 348 43.59 -26.12 10.68
CA GLN A 348 44.64 -27.12 10.43
C GLN A 348 45.99 -26.48 10.04
N ASN A 349 45.96 -25.39 9.27
CA ASN A 349 47.16 -24.68 8.85
C ASN A 349 47.82 -23.87 9.99
N THR A 350 47.07 -23.52 11.04
CA THR A 350 47.60 -22.77 12.18
C THR A 350 48.27 -23.68 13.22
N GLU A 351 47.93 -24.97 13.22
CA GLU A 351 48.50 -25.98 14.13
C GLU A 351 49.76 -26.68 13.58
N ALA A 352 50.05 -26.52 12.27
CA ALA A 352 51.23 -27.06 11.59
C ALA A 352 52.40 -26.06 11.61
#